data_AF-A0A965U7U6-F1
#
_entry.id   AF-A0A965U7U6-F1
#
_cell.length_a   1.000
_cell.length_b   1.000
_cell.length_c   1.000
_cell.angle_alpha   90.00
_cell.angle_beta   90.00
_cell.angle_gamma   90.00
#
_symmetry.space_group_name_H-M   'P 1'
#
loop_
_entity.id
_entity.type
_entity.pdbx_description
1 polymer ?
#
loop_
_entity_poly.entity_id
_entity_poly.type
_entity_poly.pdbx_seq_one_letter_code
_entity_poly.pdbx_strand_id
1 'polypeptide(L)'
;DYFDASINRIAAWAVGMRNARKAILNACLAPVESFRAAEYSADYTTRLARLEDRKTLPFGLVWAYYCESRGVLPDGAWLEDVKTYERNVLSKR
;
A
#
# COMPACT_ATOMS: atom_id res chain seq x y z
N ASP A 1 0.93 -9.84 -12.16
CA ASP A 1 0.84 -9.86 -13.62
C ASP A 1 -0.47 -9.17 -14.00
N TYR A 2 -0.39 -8.05 -14.71
CA TYR A 2 -1.55 -7.31 -15.19
C TYR A 2 -1.12 -6.38 -16.34
N PHE A 3 -2.08 -6.06 -17.20
CA PHE A 3 -1.92 -5.08 -18.26
C PHE A 3 -3.22 -4.30 -18.42
N ASP A 4 -3.14 -2.98 -18.26
CA ASP A 4 -4.24 -2.06 -18.50
C ASP A 4 -3.80 -1.03 -19.54
N ALA A 5 -4.42 -1.09 -20.73
CA ALA A 5 -4.14 -0.17 -21.84
C ALA A 5 -5.03 1.08 -21.82
N SER A 6 -6.02 1.15 -20.92
CA SER A 6 -6.99 2.25 -20.85
C SER A 6 -6.50 3.45 -20.02
N ILE A 7 -5.40 3.28 -19.27
CA ILE A 7 -4.83 4.30 -18.37
C ILE A 7 -3.33 4.50 -18.62
N ASN A 8 -2.75 5.54 -18.02
CA ASN A 8 -1.31 5.80 -18.08
C ASN A 8 -0.53 4.59 -17.50
N ARG A 9 0.26 3.94 -18.36
CA ARG A 9 0.97 2.68 -18.01
C ARG A 9 2.00 2.86 -16.89
N ILE A 10 2.60 4.05 -16.76
CA ILE A 10 3.54 4.37 -15.68
C ILE A 10 2.79 4.47 -14.35
N ALA A 11 1.63 5.13 -14.36
CA ALA A 11 0.75 5.16 -13.20
C ALA A 11 0.27 3.76 -12.83
N ALA A 12 -0.11 2.94 -13.80
CA ALA A 12 -0.54 1.56 -13.58
C ALA A 12 0.53 0.75 -12.84
N TRP A 13 1.79 0.82 -13.28
CA TRP A 13 2.93 0.18 -12.60
C TRP A 13 3.21 0.75 -11.21
N ALA A 14 3.24 2.07 -11.06
CA ALA A 14 3.49 2.72 -9.78
C ALA A 14 2.43 2.32 -8.74
N VAL A 15 1.15 2.34 -9.10
CA VAL A 15 0.04 1.93 -8.23
C VAL A 15 0.18 0.47 -7.82
N GLY A 16 0.35 -0.44 -8.79
CA GLY A 16 0.43 -1.88 -8.49
C GLY A 16 1.61 -2.23 -7.58
N MET A 17 2.80 -1.73 -7.89
CA MET A 17 4.01 -2.00 -7.10
C MET A 17 3.95 -1.38 -5.70
N ARG A 18 3.43 -0.14 -5.58
CA ARG A 18 3.21 0.49 -4.27
C ARG A 18 2.19 -0.29 -3.44
N ASN A 19 1.09 -0.73 -4.04
CA ASN A 19 0.06 -1.51 -3.34
C ASN A 19 0.57 -2.88 -2.87
N ALA A 20 1.35 -3.58 -3.70
CA ALA A 20 2.00 -4.83 -3.29
C ALA A 20 2.94 -4.62 -2.09
N ARG A 21 3.78 -3.57 -2.12
CA ARG A 21 4.66 -3.22 -0.99
C ARG A 21 3.89 -2.81 0.25
N LYS A 22 2.81 -2.03 0.10
CA LYS A 22 1.93 -1.66 1.21
C LYS A 22 1.30 -2.89 1.85
N ALA A 23 0.85 -3.87 1.07
CA ALA A 23 0.28 -5.11 1.59
C ALA A 23 1.30 -5.89 2.42
N ILE A 24 2.54 -6.03 1.92
CA ILE A 24 3.64 -6.69 2.64
C ILE A 24 3.96 -5.94 3.93
N LEU A 25 4.15 -4.61 3.87
CA LEU A 25 4.43 -3.79 5.05
C LEU A 25 3.30 -3.90 6.08
N ASN A 26 2.05 -3.81 5.63
CA ASN A 26 0.90 -3.97 6.50
C ASN A 26 0.88 -5.36 7.14
N ALA A 27 1.24 -6.42 6.42
CA ALA A 27 1.37 -7.77 7.00
C ALA A 27 2.50 -7.85 8.05
N CYS A 28 3.65 -7.22 7.81
CA CYS A 28 4.75 -7.18 8.78
C CYS A 28 4.39 -6.43 10.07
N LEU A 29 3.46 -5.46 10.00
CA LEU A 29 2.97 -4.70 11.16
C LEU A 29 1.81 -5.40 11.89
N ALA A 30 1.34 -6.54 11.41
CA ALA A 30 0.25 -7.26 12.04
C ALA A 30 0.72 -7.87 13.38
N PRO A 31 -0.04 -7.72 14.49
CA PRO A 31 0.24 -8.42 15.74
C PRO A 31 -0.23 -9.89 15.64
N VAL A 32 0.43 -10.67 14.77
CA VAL A 32 0.01 -12.03 14.38
C VAL A 32 -0.10 -12.96 15.59
N GLU A 33 0.78 -12.81 16.59
CA GLU A 33 0.77 -13.65 17.79
C GLU A 33 -0.52 -13.49 18.61
N SER A 34 -1.09 -12.28 18.69
CA SER A 34 -2.36 -12.10 19.41
C SER A 34 -3.54 -12.74 18.67
N PHE A 35 -3.52 -12.69 17.33
CA PHE A 35 -4.54 -13.33 16.51
C PHE A 35 -4.47 -14.86 16.60
N ARG A 36 -3.26 -15.42 16.54
CA ARG A 36 -3.01 -16.86 16.67
C ARG A 36 -3.43 -17.38 18.03
N ALA A 37 -3.12 -16.65 19.11
CA ALA A 37 -3.54 -17.04 20.44
C ALA A 37 -5.07 -17.14 20.57
N ALA A 38 -5.80 -16.12 20.08
CA ALA A 38 -7.27 -16.13 20.06
C ALA A 38 -7.83 -17.24 19.16
N GLU A 39 -7.19 -17.52 18.03
CA GLU A 39 -7.57 -18.61 17.14
C GLU A 39 -7.37 -19.99 17.80
N TYR A 40 -6.23 -20.24 18.45
CA TYR A 40 -5.94 -21.50 19.13
C TYR A 40 -6.82 -21.74 20.35
N SER A 41 -7.31 -20.68 21.00
CA SER A 41 -8.30 -20.78 22.08
C SER A 41 -9.76 -20.82 21.59
N ALA A 42 -9.99 -20.89 20.27
CA ALA A 42 -11.31 -20.80 19.64
C ALA A 42 -12.12 -19.54 20.00
N ASP A 43 -11.46 -18.45 20.41
CA ASP A 43 -12.08 -17.15 20.65
C ASP A 43 -12.16 -16.35 19.33
N TYR A 44 -13.10 -16.76 18.49
CA TYR A 44 -13.30 -16.15 17.18
C TYR A 44 -13.84 -14.72 17.25
N THR A 45 -14.49 -14.35 18.37
CA THR A 45 -14.97 -12.99 18.61
C THR A 45 -13.81 -12.03 18.77
N THR A 46 -12.84 -12.37 19.64
CA THR A 46 -11.63 -11.56 19.81
C THR A 46 -10.81 -11.53 18.53
N ARG A 47 -10.65 -12.69 17.85
CA ARG A 47 -9.93 -12.75 16.56
C ARG A 47 -10.53 -11.78 15.54
N LEU A 48 -11.86 -11.78 15.39
CA LEU A 48 -12.56 -10.88 14.46
C LEU A 48 -12.38 -9.41 14.85
N ALA A 49 -12.68 -9.05 16.10
CA ALA A 49 -12.58 -7.66 16.57
C ALA A 49 -11.18 -7.08 16.33
N ARG A 50 -10.13 -7.86 16.64
CA ARG A 50 -8.74 -7.44 16.47
C ARG A 50 -8.31 -7.30 15.01
N LEU A 51 -8.83 -8.15 14.13
CA LEU A 51 -8.59 -8.04 12.68
C LEU A 51 -9.25 -6.79 12.10
N GLU A 52 -10.44 -6.42 12.59
CA GLU A 52 -11.15 -5.21 12.16
C GLU A 52 -10.48 -3.93 12.69
N ASP A 53 -10.13 -3.88 13.97
CA ASP A 53 -9.40 -2.75 14.59
C ASP A 53 -8.12 -2.41 13.81
N ARG A 54 -7.45 -3.44 13.28
CA ARG A 54 -6.22 -3.27 12.50
C ARG A 54 -6.41 -2.42 11.25
N LYS A 55 -7.59 -2.41 10.65
CA LYS A 55 -7.87 -1.68 9.39
C LYS A 55 -7.86 -0.15 9.59
N THR A 56 -8.07 0.32 10.83
CA THR A 56 -8.12 1.75 11.17
C THR A 56 -6.85 2.24 11.88
N LEU A 57 -5.89 1.35 12.15
CA LEU A 57 -4.56 1.74 12.63
C LEU A 57 -3.90 2.72 11.65
N PRO A 58 -2.99 3.60 12.13
CA PRO A 58 -2.38 4.65 11.31
C PRO A 58 -1.28 4.13 10.36
N PHE A 59 -1.62 3.12 9.53
CA PHE A 59 -0.74 2.52 8.53
C PHE A 59 -0.18 3.55 7.55
N GLY A 60 -0.97 4.56 7.19
CA GLY A 60 -0.56 5.63 6.28
C GLY A 60 0.69 6.38 6.75
N LEU A 61 0.86 6.59 8.06
CA LEU A 61 2.04 7.25 8.62
C LEU A 61 3.29 6.39 8.48
N VAL A 62 3.18 5.08 8.74
CA VAL A 62 4.30 4.14 8.58
C VAL A 62 4.71 4.04 7.11
N TRP A 63 3.74 4.01 6.19
CA TRP A 63 4.00 4.04 4.75
C TRP A 63 4.68 5.34 4.30
N ALA A 64 4.24 6.49 4.81
CA ALA A 64 4.84 7.78 4.49
C ALA A 64 6.30 7.84 4.92
N TYR A 65 6.61 7.41 6.14
CA TYR A 65 7.99 7.31 6.64
C TYR A 65 8.84 6.33 5.83
N TYR A 66 8.27 5.18 5.44
CA TYR A 66 8.97 4.26 4.54
C TYR A 66 9.32 4.92 3.20
N CYS A 67 8.44 5.74 2.62
CA CYS A 67 8.74 6.47 1.38
C CYS A 67 9.86 7.49 1.60
N GLU A 68 9.75 8.30 2.66
CA GLU A 68 10.73 9.32 3.03
C GLU A 68 12.14 8.73 3.26
N SER A 69 12.24 7.67 4.06
CA SER A 69 13.51 6.97 4.34
C SER A 69 14.17 6.34 3.11
N ARG A 70 13.44 6.21 2.00
CA ARG A 70 13.93 5.69 0.71
C ARG A 70 14.12 6.79 -0.34
N GLY A 71 13.89 8.05 0.02
CA GLY A 71 13.98 9.19 -0.90
C GLY A 71 12.96 9.12 -2.03
N VAL A 72 11.81 8.48 -1.81
CA VAL A 72 10.73 8.39 -2.81
C VAL A 72 9.50 9.17 -2.36
N LEU A 73 8.74 9.69 -3.31
CA LEU A 73 7.55 10.48 -3.00
C LEU A 73 6.47 9.63 -2.29
N PRO A 74 5.83 10.18 -1.24
CA PRO A 74 4.69 9.55 -0.58
C PRO A 74 3.45 9.59 -1.48
N ASP A 75 2.36 8.99 -1.00
CA ASP A 75 1.08 9.11 -1.69
C ASP A 75 0.63 10.57 -1.76
N GLY A 76 -0.09 10.93 -2.83
CA GLY A 76 -0.52 12.30 -3.09
C GLY A 76 0.52 13.16 -3.85
N ALA A 77 1.81 12.83 -3.80
CA ALA A 77 2.86 13.61 -4.47
C ALA A 77 3.33 13.00 -5.81
N TRP A 78 3.45 11.67 -5.89
CA TRP A 78 4.06 11.01 -7.07
C TRP A 78 3.28 11.15 -8.38
N LEU A 79 1.98 11.45 -8.31
CA LEU A 79 1.13 11.54 -9.50
C LEU A 79 1.47 12.75 -10.38
N GLU A 80 1.90 13.85 -9.77
CA GLU A 80 2.28 15.07 -10.52
C GLU A 80 3.56 14.85 -11.34
N ASP A 81 4.49 14.01 -10.88
CA ASP A 81 5.65 13.60 -11.67
C ASP A 81 5.22 12.81 -12.92
N VAL A 82 4.25 11.91 -12.77
CA VAL A 82 3.73 11.12 -13.89
C VAL A 82 3.02 12.02 -14.90
N LYS A 83 2.17 12.96 -14.45
CA LYS A 83 1.52 13.95 -15.33
C LYS A 83 2.53 14.86 -16.02
N THR A 84 3.60 15.23 -15.33
CA THR A 84 4.67 16.05 -15.91
C THR A 84 5.42 15.28 -16.98
N TYR A 85 5.76 14.02 -16.72
CA TYR A 85 6.38 13.13 -17.70
C TYR A 85 5.46 12.87 -18.91
N GLU A 86 4.17 12.70 -18.68
CA GLU A 86 3.17 12.52 -19.73
C GLU A 86 3.14 13.73 -20.67
N ARG A 87 3.03 14.94 -20.13
CA ARG A 87 3.03 16.19 -20.92
C ARG A 87 4.32 16.42 -21.68
N ASN A 88 5.46 16.14 -21.06
CA ASN A 88 6.77 16.51 -21.63
C ASN A 88 7.34 15.45 -22.58
N VAL A 89 6.95 14.18 -22.42
CA VAL A 89 7.56 13.03 -23.12
C VAL A 89 6.52 12.18 -23.83
N LEU A 90 5.51 11.66 -23.12
CA LEU A 90 4.58 10.67 -23.71
C LEU A 90 3.66 11.29 -24.76
N SER A 91 3.25 12.54 -24.60
CA SER A 91 2.39 13.29 -25.53
C SER A 91 3.01 13.53 -26.92
N LYS A 92 4.33 13.38 -27.04
CA LYS A 92 5.11 13.64 -28.26
C LYS A 92 5.34 12.37 -29.09
N ARG A 93 4.70 11.25 -28.71
CA ARG A 93 4.86 9.94 -29.34
C ARG A 93 3.62 9.55 -30.12
#